data_AF-A0A7S4CLW8-F1
#
_entry.id   AF-A0A7S4CLW8-F1
#
_cell.length_a   1.000
_cell.length_b   1.000
_cell.length_c   1.000
_cell.angle_alpha   90.00
_cell.angle_beta   90.00
_cell.angle_gamma   90.00
#
_symmetry.space_group_name_H-M   'P 1'
#
loop_
_entity.id
_entity.type
_entity.pdbx_description
1 polymer ?
#
loop_
_entity_poly.entity_id
_entity_poly.type
_entity_poly.pdbx_seq_one_letter_code
_entity_poly.pdbx_strand_id
1 'polypeptide(L)'
;RVGDGGAQELAMLHESTSLTGLSLNLMCNGVGDDGAQALSTLKAAPKLTSLSLNLMCNEVSASGAHAFAALKEAPLLKTLDLNLWNNSIRDSGALALGRLRAAPALTSVTLGLMNNGLRDGG
;
A
#
# COMPACT_ATOMS: atom_id res chain seq x y z
N ARG A 1 16.46 -10.15 1.95
CA ARG A 1 15.66 -8.95 1.60
C ARG A 1 14.60 -9.40 0.62
N VAL A 2 13.34 -9.06 0.84
CA VAL A 2 12.23 -9.42 -0.06
C VAL A 2 12.38 -8.72 -1.41
N GLY A 3 12.72 -7.41 -1.40
CA GLY A 3 12.81 -6.61 -2.62
C GLY A 3 11.51 -6.58 -3.42
N ASP A 4 11.58 -6.06 -4.65
CA ASP A 4 10.42 -6.04 -5.56
C ASP A 4 10.00 -7.44 -6.00
N GLY A 5 10.95 -8.35 -6.26
CA GLY A 5 10.65 -9.72 -6.66
C GLY A 5 9.84 -10.49 -5.61
N GLY A 6 10.24 -10.40 -4.34
CA GLY A 6 9.46 -11.02 -3.26
C GLY A 6 8.12 -10.32 -3.02
N ALA A 7 8.02 -9.01 -3.27
CA ALA A 7 6.73 -8.30 -3.22
C ALA A 7 5.79 -8.77 -4.36
N GLN A 8 6.32 -9.09 -5.54
CA GLN A 8 5.58 -9.69 -6.64
C GLN A 8 5.07 -11.10 -6.30
N GLU A 9 5.90 -11.94 -5.68
CA GLU A 9 5.46 -13.26 -5.21
C GLU A 9 4.34 -13.16 -4.17
N LEU A 10 4.46 -12.24 -3.21
CA LEU A 10 3.42 -11.99 -2.21
C LEU A 10 2.14 -11.43 -2.82
N ALA A 11 2.24 -10.63 -3.89
CA ALA A 11 1.10 -10.07 -4.58
C ALA A 11 0.19 -11.14 -5.20
N MET A 12 0.73 -12.31 -5.58
CA MET A 12 -0.05 -13.45 -6.10
C MET A 12 -1.19 -13.91 -5.16
N LEU A 13 -1.13 -13.54 -3.88
CA LEU A 13 -2.24 -13.73 -2.93
C LEU A 13 -3.54 -13.03 -3.37
N HIS A 14 -3.51 -12.13 -4.35
CA HIS A 14 -4.70 -11.53 -4.95
C HIS A 14 -5.65 -12.57 -5.57
N GLU A 15 -5.17 -13.76 -5.93
CA GLU A 15 -6.00 -14.83 -6.48
C GLU A 15 -6.69 -15.67 -5.40
N SER A 16 -6.34 -15.45 -4.12
CA SER A 16 -6.90 -16.26 -3.03
C SER A 16 -8.40 -16.01 -2.85
N THR A 17 -9.17 -17.10 -2.99
CA THR A 17 -10.63 -17.09 -2.82
C THR A 17 -11.08 -17.26 -1.37
N SER A 18 -10.14 -17.35 -0.44
CA SER A 18 -10.38 -17.54 1.00
C SER A 18 -9.74 -16.47 1.88
N LEU A 19 -8.80 -15.67 1.36
CA LEU A 19 -8.10 -14.66 2.13
C LEU A 19 -9.04 -13.50 2.48
N THR A 20 -9.33 -13.34 3.77
CA THR A 20 -10.15 -12.24 4.29
C THR A 20 -9.33 -11.13 4.92
N GLY A 21 -8.12 -11.44 5.41
CA GLY A 21 -7.22 -10.48 6.01
C GLY A 21 -5.78 -10.79 5.68
N LEU A 22 -4.96 -9.76 5.45
CA LEU A 22 -3.55 -9.91 5.17
C LEU A 22 -2.74 -8.85 5.93
N SER A 23 -1.72 -9.28 6.66
CA SER A 23 -0.75 -8.40 7.30
C SER A 23 0.65 -8.81 6.88
N LEU A 24 1.37 -7.90 6.24
CA LEU A 24 2.75 -8.11 5.77
C LEU A 24 3.68 -7.10 6.42
N ASN A 25 4.70 -7.59 7.12
CA ASN A 25 5.80 -6.76 7.61
C ASN A 25 6.98 -6.81 6.64
N LEU A 26 7.10 -5.77 5.83
CA LEU A 26 8.13 -5.59 4.80
C LEU A 26 9.07 -4.43 5.16
N MET A 27 9.21 -4.09 6.45
CA MET A 27 10.14 -3.06 6.89
C MET A 27 11.58 -3.35 6.42
N CYS A 28 12.31 -2.34 5.92
CA CYS A 28 13.71 -2.46 5.52
C CYS A 28 14.00 -3.56 4.48
N ASN A 29 13.07 -3.83 3.56
CA ASN A 29 13.20 -4.94 2.61
C ASN A 29 13.62 -4.55 1.19
N GLY A 30 13.81 -3.27 0.89
CA GLY A 30 14.18 -2.78 -0.44
C GLY A 30 13.04 -2.89 -1.45
N VAL A 31 11.80 -2.73 -0.99
CA VAL A 31 10.62 -2.64 -1.86
C VAL A 31 10.60 -1.25 -2.49
N GLY A 32 10.67 -1.19 -3.82
CA GLY A 32 10.56 0.02 -4.61
C GLY A 32 9.15 0.18 -5.20
N ASP A 33 9.07 0.97 -6.27
CA ASP A 33 7.82 1.27 -6.95
C ASP A 33 7.22 0.04 -7.65
N ASP A 34 8.05 -0.86 -8.19
CA ASP A 34 7.58 -2.08 -8.87
C ASP A 34 6.94 -3.07 -7.87
N GLY A 35 7.54 -3.22 -6.69
CA GLY A 35 6.97 -4.02 -5.61
C GLY A 35 5.70 -3.39 -5.05
N ALA A 36 5.65 -2.06 -4.92
CA ALA A 36 4.42 -1.34 -4.56
C ALA A 36 3.30 -1.53 -5.59
N GLN A 37 3.65 -1.46 -6.89
CA GLN A 37 2.72 -1.72 -7.99
C GLN A 37 2.19 -3.14 -7.94
N ALA A 38 3.05 -4.13 -7.69
CA ALA A 38 2.65 -5.52 -7.53
C ALA A 38 1.72 -5.69 -6.32
N LEU A 39 2.09 -5.21 -5.13
CA LEU A 39 1.25 -5.31 -3.93
C LEU A 39 -0.10 -4.59 -4.08
N SER A 40 -0.20 -3.53 -4.88
CA SER A 40 -1.49 -2.88 -5.15
C SER A 40 -2.51 -3.79 -5.84
N THR A 41 -2.08 -4.88 -6.49
CA THR A 41 -2.96 -5.87 -7.13
C THR A 41 -3.81 -6.66 -6.13
N LEU A 42 -3.45 -6.65 -4.84
CA LEU A 42 -4.25 -7.20 -3.75
C LEU A 42 -5.66 -6.60 -3.69
N LYS A 43 -5.91 -5.44 -4.35
CA LYS A 43 -7.26 -4.91 -4.57
C LYS A 43 -8.20 -5.90 -5.28
N ALA A 44 -7.66 -6.82 -6.06
CA ALA A 44 -8.42 -7.84 -6.81
C ALA A 44 -8.80 -9.05 -5.94
N ALA A 45 -8.28 -9.17 -4.71
CA ALA A 45 -8.60 -10.27 -3.82
C ALA A 45 -10.11 -10.27 -3.47
N PRO A 46 -10.89 -11.28 -3.89
CA PRO A 46 -12.34 -11.21 -3.92
C PRO A 46 -13.01 -11.19 -2.54
N LYS A 47 -12.29 -11.59 -1.49
CA LYS A 47 -12.80 -11.65 -0.10
C LYS A 47 -12.01 -10.81 0.89
N LEU A 48 -11.00 -10.05 0.44
CA LEU A 48 -10.12 -9.30 1.33
C LEU A 48 -10.86 -8.11 1.94
N THR A 49 -11.01 -8.12 3.26
CA THR A 49 -11.66 -7.07 4.04
C THR A 49 -10.69 -6.26 4.90
N SER A 50 -9.49 -6.80 5.16
CA SER A 50 -8.44 -6.14 5.92
C SER A 50 -7.07 -6.29 5.27
N LEU A 51 -6.36 -5.19 5.09
CA LEU A 51 -5.00 -5.17 4.57
C LEU A 51 -4.12 -4.27 5.43
N SER A 52 -3.02 -4.83 5.93
CA SER A 52 -1.98 -4.11 6.66
C SER A 52 -0.62 -4.35 5.98
N LEU A 53 0.00 -3.28 5.50
CA LEU A 53 1.31 -3.33 4.85
C LEU A 53 2.27 -2.41 5.61
N ASN A 54 3.26 -2.99 6.27
CA ASN A 54 4.36 -2.23 6.86
C ASN A 54 5.54 -2.17 5.89
N LEU A 55 5.71 -1.04 5.23
CA LEU A 55 6.75 -0.74 4.25
C LEU A 55 7.70 0.34 4.77
N MET A 56 7.84 0.49 6.08
CA MET A 56 8.79 1.44 6.67
C MET A 56 10.23 1.20 6.17
N CYS A 57 10.98 2.28 5.91
CA CYS A 57 12.38 2.24 5.47
C CYS A 57 12.57 1.43 4.18
N ASN A 58 11.82 1.77 3.14
CA ASN A 58 11.93 1.17 1.81
C ASN A 58 12.19 2.26 0.75
N GLU A 59 12.07 1.92 -0.52
CA GLU A 59 12.41 2.77 -1.65
C GLU A 59 11.16 3.19 -2.44
N VAL A 60 9.99 3.21 -1.78
CA VAL A 60 8.72 3.60 -2.41
C VAL A 60 8.73 5.11 -2.67
N SER A 61 8.52 5.49 -3.92
CA SER A 61 8.46 6.88 -4.34
C SER A 61 7.00 7.37 -4.48
N ALA A 62 6.83 8.58 -5.00
CA ALA A 62 5.53 9.06 -5.42
C ALA A 62 4.82 8.09 -6.38
N SER A 63 5.56 7.40 -7.27
CA SER A 63 4.97 6.46 -8.24
C SER A 63 4.34 5.24 -7.54
N GLY A 64 5.06 4.59 -6.63
CA GLY A 64 4.52 3.48 -5.85
C GLY A 64 3.35 3.91 -4.95
N ALA A 65 3.38 5.14 -4.42
CA ALA A 65 2.24 5.71 -3.69
C ALA A 65 0.98 5.83 -4.57
N HIS A 66 1.13 6.25 -5.83
CA HIS A 66 0.02 6.29 -6.79
C HIS A 66 -0.52 4.89 -7.08
N ALA A 67 0.35 3.88 -7.16
CA ALA A 67 -0.10 2.51 -7.31
C ALA A 67 -0.94 2.05 -6.11
N PHE A 68 -0.48 2.31 -4.88
CA PHE A 68 -1.26 1.99 -3.67
C PHE A 68 -2.61 2.72 -3.59
N ALA A 69 -2.74 3.92 -4.18
CA ALA A 69 -4.03 4.61 -4.24
C ALA A 69 -5.11 3.80 -5.00
N ALA A 70 -4.73 2.83 -5.84
CA ALA A 70 -5.66 1.93 -6.52
C ALA A 70 -6.34 0.93 -5.56
N LEU A 71 -5.85 0.75 -4.34
CA LEU A 71 -6.51 -0.08 -3.31
C LEU A 71 -7.93 0.41 -2.97
N LYS A 72 -8.27 1.67 -3.29
CA LYS A 72 -9.65 2.20 -3.19
C LYS A 72 -10.67 1.42 -4.04
N GLU A 73 -10.21 0.70 -5.06
CA GLU A 73 -11.05 -0.07 -5.98
C GLU A 73 -11.36 -1.48 -5.46
N ALA A 74 -10.76 -1.87 -4.33
CA ALA A 74 -11.01 -3.15 -3.71
C ALA A 74 -12.46 -3.23 -3.21
N PRO A 75 -13.30 -4.17 -3.70
CA PRO A 75 -14.75 -4.10 -3.51
C PRO A 75 -15.18 -4.32 -2.06
N LEU A 76 -14.41 -5.11 -1.31
CA LEU A 76 -14.75 -5.50 0.06
C LEU A 76 -13.76 -4.97 1.12
N LEU A 77 -12.70 -4.27 0.71
CA LEU A 77 -11.68 -3.80 1.65
C LEU A 77 -12.27 -2.73 2.58
N LYS A 78 -12.35 -3.05 3.86
CA LYS A 78 -12.91 -2.17 4.91
C LYS A 78 -11.83 -1.44 5.68
N THR A 79 -10.73 -2.13 5.94
CA THR A 79 -9.62 -1.60 6.74
C THR A 79 -8.34 -1.66 5.93
N LEU A 80 -7.67 -0.51 5.84
CA LEU A 80 -6.37 -0.38 5.21
C LEU A 80 -5.42 0.33 6.16
N ASP A 81 -4.33 -0.34 6.50
CA ASP A 81 -3.19 0.23 7.22
C ASP A 81 -1.96 0.16 6.30
N LEU A 82 -1.43 1.32 5.95
CA LEU A 82 -0.27 1.44 5.07
C LEU A 82 0.79 2.31 5.74
N ASN A 83 1.80 1.65 6.32
CA ASN A 83 2.92 2.34 6.94
C ASN A 83 4.06 2.51 5.92
N LEU A 84 4.30 3.74 5.51
CA LEU A 84 5.30 4.14 4.53
C LEU A 84 6.35 5.09 5.13
N TRP A 85 6.58 5.07 6.46
CA TRP A 85 7.61 5.92 7.06
C TRP A 85 8.99 5.71 6.43
N ASN A 86 9.80 6.77 6.36
CA ASN A 86 11.15 6.71 5.77
C ASN A 86 11.13 6.14 4.33
N ASN A 87 10.34 6.74 3.45
CA ASN A 87 10.33 6.48 2.02
C ASN A 87 10.49 7.81 1.25
N SER A 88 10.20 7.83 -0.05
CA SER A 88 10.27 9.04 -0.89
C SER A 88 8.92 9.38 -1.52
N ILE A 89 7.83 9.30 -0.75
CA ILE A 89 6.46 9.44 -1.23
C ILE A 89 6.19 10.84 -1.83
N ARG A 90 6.75 11.91 -1.24
CA ARG A 90 6.59 13.32 -1.66
C ARG A 90 5.11 13.77 -1.69
N ASP A 91 4.89 15.07 -1.90
CA ASP A 91 3.56 15.68 -1.86
C ASP A 91 2.58 15.03 -2.85
N SER A 92 3.02 14.74 -4.08
CA SER A 92 2.15 14.13 -5.09
C SER A 92 1.70 12.72 -4.71
N GLY A 93 2.58 11.92 -4.10
CA GLY A 93 2.24 10.59 -3.60
C GLY A 93 1.30 10.65 -2.40
N ALA A 94 1.53 11.58 -1.46
CA ALA A 94 0.65 11.77 -0.31
C ALA A 94 -0.76 12.20 -0.73
N LEU A 95 -0.87 13.13 -1.69
CA LEU A 95 -2.14 13.53 -2.30
C LEU A 95 -2.87 12.36 -2.97
N ALA A 96 -2.12 11.48 -3.67
CA ALA A 96 -2.70 10.29 -4.28
C ALA A 96 -3.25 9.33 -3.22
N LEU A 97 -2.48 9.04 -2.16
CA LEU A 97 -2.92 8.21 -1.04
C LEU A 97 -4.09 8.82 -0.28
N GLY A 98 -4.20 10.15 -0.19
CA GLY A 98 -5.35 10.85 0.38
C GLY A 98 -6.68 10.47 -0.28
N ARG A 99 -6.67 10.07 -1.56
CA ARG A 99 -7.86 9.62 -2.29
C ARG A 99 -8.43 8.30 -1.76
N LEU A 100 -7.65 7.51 -1.01
CA LEU A 100 -8.13 6.29 -0.34
C LEU A 100 -9.26 6.61 0.65
N ARG A 101 -9.26 7.82 1.24
CA ARG A 101 -10.33 8.25 2.16
C ARG A 101 -11.68 8.46 1.48
N ALA A 102 -11.71 8.60 0.16
CA ALA A 102 -12.94 8.70 -0.63
C ALA A 102 -13.43 7.34 -1.14
N ALA A 103 -12.75 6.23 -0.81
CA ALA A 103 -13.16 4.91 -1.24
C ALA A 103 -14.45 4.50 -0.53
N PRO A 104 -15.51 4.09 -1.25
CA PRO A 104 -16.81 3.78 -0.64
C PRO A 104 -16.77 2.51 0.23
N ALA A 105 -15.84 1.59 -0.03
CA ALA A 105 -15.70 0.37 0.73
C ALA A 105 -14.93 0.57 2.04
N LEU A 106 -13.95 1.48 2.08
CA LEU A 106 -13.06 1.68 3.23
C LEU A 106 -13.78 2.45 4.34
N THR A 107 -13.81 1.85 5.53
CA THR A 107 -14.33 2.49 6.75
C THR A 107 -13.21 2.98 7.66
N SER A 108 -12.00 2.41 7.52
CA SER A 108 -10.81 2.84 8.25
C SER A 108 -9.59 2.86 7.33
N VAL A 109 -8.89 4.00 7.32
CA VAL A 109 -7.66 4.21 6.56
C VAL A 109 -6.63 4.88 7.46
N THR A 110 -5.55 4.16 7.74
CA THR A 110 -4.37 4.66 8.46
C THR A 110 -3.20 4.73 7.49
N LEU A 111 -2.57 5.91 7.40
CA LEU A 111 -1.41 6.15 6.54
C LEU A 111 -0.25 6.66 7.38
N GLY A 112 0.83 5.90 7.45
CA GLY A 112 2.08 6.34 8.04
C GLY A 112 2.93 7.04 6.99
N LEU A 113 2.99 8.38 7.00
CA LEU A 113 3.74 9.16 6.00
C LEU A 113 4.90 9.99 6.58
N MET A 114 5.30 9.78 7.84
CA MET A 114 6.43 10.53 8.41
C MET A 114 7.75 10.29 7.68
N ASN A 115 8.56 11.33 7.58
CA ASN A 115 9.84 11.34 6.86
C ASN A 115 9.73 10.81 5.41
N ASN A 116 8.91 11.49 4.61
CA ASN A 116 8.69 11.18 3.19
C ASN A 116 9.00 12.34 2.23
N GLY A 117 9.71 13.36 2.72
CA GLY A 117 9.98 14.57 1.96
C GLY A 117 8.72 15.37 1.61
N LEU A 118 7.72 15.34 2.51
CA LEU A 118 6.52 16.19 2.40
C LEU A 118 6.90 17.62 2.78
N ARG A 119 6.45 18.59 1.97
CA ARG A 119 6.57 20.03 2.28
C ARG A 119 5.37 20.46 3.10
N ASP A 120 5.45 21.66 3.70
CA ASP A 120 4.33 22.25 4.43
C ASP A 120 3.12 22.41 3.49
N GLY A 121 2.17 21.46 3.55
CA GLY A 121 1.01 21.36 2.66
C GLY A 121 0.79 20.01 1.97
N GLY A 122 1.75 19.07 2.08
CA GLY A 122 1.65 17.68 1.60
C GLY A 122 1.01 16.72 2.59
#